data_AF-A0A4R7CB91-F1
#
_entry.id   AF-A0A4R7CB91-F1
#
_cell.length_a   1.000
_cell.length_b   1.000
_cell.length_c   1.000
_cell.angle_alpha   90.00
_cell.angle_beta   90.00
_cell.angle_gamma   90.00
#
_symmetry.space_group_name_H-M   'P 1'
#
loop_
_entity.id
_entity.type
_entity.pdbx_description
1 polymer ?
#
loop_
_entity_poly.entity_id
_entity_poly.type
_entity_poly.pdbx_seq_one_letter_code
_entity_poly.pdbx_strand_id
1 'polypeptide(L)'
;MGSTPPFALTAALASVLLAAVPASARDAVRQVPSVSAPPASQPTPSPEPTVASAPVTTPVPAAASNPSSDRGSLDVMINRAKVIRLPERTQTVIVGNPAIADLSVQKSGIVVVTGKSYGSTNLIALDGTGNMLAESLVNVVGQTDGMLVVQRAFDRASYSCNPVCQPTVNLGDSNAYFNDTRAQADANNQFAISR
;
A
#
# COMPACT_ATOMS: atom_id res chain seq x y z
N MET A 1 -47.72 -68.22 -12.46
CA MET A 1 -47.08 -68.72 -11.22
C MET A 1 -45.75 -68.02 -11.08
N GLY A 2 -45.65 -67.10 -10.14
CA GLY A 2 -44.49 -66.24 -9.92
C GLY A 2 -44.75 -65.43 -8.66
N SER A 3 -44.34 -66.00 -7.54
CA SER A 3 -44.64 -65.63 -6.16
C SER A 3 -43.52 -64.78 -5.56
N THR A 4 -43.92 -63.80 -4.73
CA THR A 4 -43.21 -63.24 -3.54
C THR A 4 -42.04 -62.23 -3.76
N PRO A 5 -41.64 -61.41 -2.75
CA PRO A 5 -42.24 -60.09 -2.45
C PRO A 5 -41.15 -59.01 -2.12
N PRO A 6 -41.19 -58.21 -1.03
CA PRO A 6 -41.42 -56.77 -1.07
C PRO A 6 -40.23 -55.90 -0.60
N PHE A 7 -40.39 -54.59 -0.79
CA PHE A 7 -39.59 -53.49 -0.27
C PHE A 7 -39.01 -53.72 1.14
N ALA A 8 -37.68 -53.67 1.25
CA ALA A 8 -36.98 -53.48 2.52
C ALA A 8 -36.37 -52.08 2.54
N LEU A 9 -36.99 -51.23 3.37
CA LEU A 9 -36.53 -49.94 3.81
C LEU A 9 -35.51 -50.17 4.95
N THR A 10 -34.26 -49.74 4.82
CA THR A 10 -33.39 -49.54 5.99
C THR A 10 -32.55 -48.28 5.81
N ALA A 11 -32.90 -47.29 6.61
CA ALA A 11 -32.20 -46.02 6.76
C ALA A 11 -30.81 -46.25 7.36
N ALA A 12 -29.77 -45.78 6.67
CA ALA A 12 -28.45 -45.64 7.25
C ALA A 12 -28.44 -44.43 8.20
N LEU A 13 -28.45 -44.69 9.49
CA LEU A 13 -28.15 -43.74 10.55
C LEU A 13 -26.68 -43.29 10.40
N ALA A 14 -26.47 -42.11 9.84
CA ALA A 14 -25.19 -41.41 9.92
C ALA A 14 -25.07 -40.79 11.32
N SER A 15 -24.42 -41.52 12.23
CA SER A 15 -24.00 -41.04 13.54
C SER A 15 -23.04 -39.85 13.38
N VAL A 16 -23.56 -38.63 13.57
CA VAL A 16 -22.75 -37.42 13.70
C VAL A 16 -22.07 -37.48 15.07
N LEU A 17 -20.79 -37.81 15.09
CA LEU A 17 -19.92 -37.62 16.26
C LEU A 17 -19.75 -36.10 16.47
N LEU A 18 -20.45 -35.56 17.46
CA LEU A 18 -20.29 -34.19 17.93
C LEU A 18 -18.98 -34.11 18.72
N ALA A 19 -17.89 -33.76 18.04
CA ALA A 19 -16.63 -33.44 18.70
C ALA A 19 -16.79 -32.13 19.49
N ALA A 20 -16.79 -32.25 20.82
CA ALA A 20 -16.77 -31.13 21.74
C ALA A 20 -15.47 -30.33 21.58
N VAL A 21 -15.60 -29.06 21.17
CA VAL A 21 -14.50 -28.09 21.15
C VAL A 21 -14.30 -27.53 22.57
N PRO A 22 -13.09 -27.57 23.16
CA PRO A 22 -12.85 -27.06 24.50
C PRO A 22 -12.98 -25.53 24.56
N ALA A 23 -13.64 -25.05 25.62
CA ALA A 23 -14.06 -23.67 25.86
C ALA A 23 -12.96 -22.72 26.39
N SER A 24 -11.69 -22.89 26.00
CA SER A 24 -10.57 -22.14 26.58
C SER A 24 -10.01 -21.00 25.70
N ALA A 25 -10.59 -20.71 24.54
CA ALA A 25 -10.06 -19.71 23.60
C ALA A 25 -10.83 -18.37 23.55
N ARG A 26 -11.64 -18.03 24.57
CA ARG A 26 -12.47 -16.81 24.59
C ARG A 26 -11.85 -15.60 25.30
N ASP A 27 -10.66 -15.72 25.88
CA ASP A 27 -10.10 -14.69 26.77
C ASP A 27 -8.91 -13.87 26.22
N ALA A 28 -8.66 -13.90 24.91
CA ALA A 28 -7.54 -13.16 24.30
C ALA A 28 -7.91 -11.79 23.70
N VAL A 29 -9.16 -11.31 23.85
CA VAL A 29 -9.64 -10.03 23.28
C VAL A 29 -9.90 -8.99 24.39
N ARG A 30 -8.96 -8.81 25.33
CA ARG A 30 -9.14 -7.79 26.39
C ARG A 30 -7.94 -6.94 26.77
N GLN A 31 -6.84 -6.99 26.04
CA GLN A 31 -5.74 -6.03 26.25
C GLN A 31 -5.16 -5.55 24.93
N VAL A 32 -5.84 -4.58 24.32
CA VAL A 32 -5.14 -3.56 23.54
C VAL A 32 -4.65 -2.53 24.55
N PRO A 33 -3.34 -2.32 24.75
CA PRO A 33 -2.86 -1.22 25.57
C PRO A 33 -3.32 0.08 24.90
N SER A 34 -4.08 0.87 25.64
CA SER A 34 -4.42 2.25 25.30
C SER A 34 -3.10 3.02 25.12
N VAL A 35 -2.70 3.25 23.87
CA VAL A 35 -1.61 4.15 23.54
C VAL A 35 -2.05 5.54 23.97
N SER A 36 -1.46 6.03 25.06
CA SER A 36 -1.64 7.39 25.54
C SER A 36 -1.37 8.36 24.40
N ALA A 37 -2.34 9.25 24.15
CA ALA A 37 -2.19 10.34 23.19
C ALA A 37 -0.92 11.15 23.52
N PRO A 38 -0.13 11.56 22.51
CA PRO A 38 0.98 12.46 22.72
C PRO A 38 0.47 13.80 23.29
N PRO A 39 1.19 14.43 24.23
CA PRO A 39 0.81 15.74 24.75
C PRO A 39 0.78 16.75 23.59
N ALA A 40 -0.30 17.53 23.53
CA ALA A 40 -0.46 18.62 22.58
C ALA A 40 0.77 19.52 22.60
N SER A 41 1.44 19.63 21.45
CA SER A 41 2.54 20.56 21.24
C SER A 41 2.01 21.98 21.44
N GLN A 42 2.46 22.65 22.50
CA GLN A 42 2.15 24.05 22.73
C GLN A 42 2.66 24.88 21.55
N PRO A 43 1.90 25.87 21.05
CA PRO A 43 2.40 26.80 20.05
C PRO A 43 3.55 27.60 20.65
N THR A 44 4.72 27.50 20.03
CA THR A 44 5.88 28.35 20.32
C THR A 44 5.48 29.82 20.09
N PRO A 45 5.72 30.73 21.05
CA PRO A 45 5.47 32.15 20.83
C PRO A 45 6.42 32.69 19.77
N SER A 46 5.86 33.37 18.77
CA SER A 46 6.63 34.16 17.80
C SER A 46 7.42 35.26 18.51
N PRO A 47 8.67 35.53 18.13
CA PRO A 47 9.44 36.62 18.72
C PRO A 47 8.90 37.98 18.26
N GLU A 48 8.53 38.81 19.24
CA GLU A 48 8.26 40.23 19.06
C GLU A 48 9.52 40.97 18.56
N PRO A 49 9.40 42.01 17.70
CA PRO A 49 10.54 42.78 17.22
C PRO A 49 10.98 43.79 18.28
N THR A 50 11.99 43.45 19.09
CA THR A 50 12.68 44.42 19.94
C THR A 50 13.55 45.36 19.10
N VAL A 51 13.34 46.64 19.37
CA VAL A 51 13.87 47.83 18.72
C VAL A 51 15.41 47.89 18.71
N ALA A 52 15.90 48.44 17.60
CA ALA A 52 17.26 48.80 17.23
C ALA A 52 18.25 49.14 18.36
N SER A 53 19.44 48.53 18.28
CA SER A 53 20.68 49.04 18.87
C SER A 53 21.84 48.84 17.87
N ALA A 54 22.75 49.81 17.86
CA ALA A 54 23.78 50.10 16.86
C ALA A 54 24.75 48.95 16.51
N PRO A 55 25.39 48.98 15.30
CA PRO A 55 26.20 47.86 14.83
C PRO A 55 27.59 47.84 15.46
N VAL A 56 27.93 46.73 16.11
CA VAL A 56 29.33 46.35 16.39
C VAL A 56 29.74 45.38 15.29
N THR A 57 30.69 45.80 14.45
CA THR A 57 31.19 45.00 13.32
C THR A 57 32.16 43.94 13.83
N THR A 58 31.65 42.76 14.17
CA THR A 58 32.47 41.54 14.32
C THR A 58 32.44 40.74 13.02
N PRO A 59 33.59 40.24 12.51
CA PRO A 59 33.62 39.41 11.32
C PRO A 59 32.97 38.06 11.64
N VAL A 60 31.80 37.81 11.05
CA VAL A 60 31.11 36.51 11.13
C VAL A 60 31.83 35.54 10.18
N PRO A 61 32.30 34.37 10.64
CA PRO A 61 32.87 33.36 9.76
C PRO A 61 31.80 32.87 8.78
N ALA A 62 32.15 32.85 7.50
CA ALA A 62 31.28 32.39 6.42
C ALA A 62 30.81 30.96 6.72
N ALA A 63 29.50 30.82 6.99
CA ALA A 63 28.87 29.53 7.12
C ALA A 63 28.94 28.81 5.75
N ALA A 64 29.64 27.68 5.72
CA ALA A 64 29.65 26.79 4.58
C ALA A 64 28.22 26.34 4.29
N SER A 65 27.69 26.72 3.13
CA SER A 65 26.43 26.19 2.61
C SER A 65 26.60 24.70 2.31
N ASN A 66 26.09 23.84 3.18
CA ASN A 66 25.98 22.41 2.87
C ASN A 66 25.12 22.25 1.62
N PRO A 67 25.53 21.45 0.62
CA PRO A 67 24.68 21.15 -0.52
C PRO A 67 23.43 20.43 0.01
N SER A 68 22.27 21.05 -0.16
CA SER A 68 21.00 20.36 0.00
C SER A 68 20.97 19.24 -1.03
N SER A 69 21.02 17.99 -0.59
CA SER A 69 20.70 16.87 -1.46
C SER A 69 19.29 17.12 -2.00
N ASP A 70 19.20 17.30 -3.31
CA ASP A 70 17.93 17.45 -4.01
C ASP A 70 17.17 16.13 -3.90
N ARG A 71 16.41 15.99 -2.81
CA ARG A 71 15.55 14.84 -2.56
C ARG A 71 14.29 15.01 -3.40
N GLY A 72 14.38 14.57 -4.65
CA GLY A 72 13.24 14.52 -5.55
C GLY A 72 12.10 13.68 -4.96
N SER A 73 10.86 14.15 -5.11
CA SER A 73 9.66 13.39 -4.77
C SER A 73 9.07 12.78 -6.05
N LEU A 74 8.75 11.49 -6.00
CA LEU A 74 8.15 10.74 -7.09
C LEU A 74 6.77 10.21 -6.66
N ASP A 75 5.72 10.86 -7.12
CA ASP A 75 4.37 10.35 -6.89
C ASP A 75 4.01 9.31 -7.96
N VAL A 76 3.61 8.13 -7.49
CA VAL A 76 3.21 6.97 -8.29
C VAL A 76 1.81 6.56 -7.87
N MET A 77 0.93 6.32 -8.84
CA MET A 77 -0.41 5.82 -8.54
C MET A 77 -0.35 4.32 -8.26
N ILE A 78 -1.17 3.85 -7.33
CA ILE A 78 -1.31 2.43 -7.05
C ILE A 78 -1.73 1.66 -8.30
N ASN A 79 -1.18 0.44 -8.46
CA ASN A 79 -1.37 -0.43 -9.62
C ASN A 79 -0.98 0.22 -10.96
N ARG A 80 -0.16 1.28 -10.93
CA ARG A 80 0.33 1.97 -12.12
C ARG A 80 1.84 2.05 -12.10
N ALA A 81 2.41 1.99 -13.30
CA ALA A 81 3.82 2.20 -13.53
C ALA A 81 4.10 3.66 -13.92
N LYS A 82 5.21 4.21 -13.42
CA LYS A 82 5.78 5.50 -13.81
C LYS A 82 7.21 5.27 -14.28
N VAL A 83 7.52 5.85 -15.43
CA VAL A 83 8.85 5.72 -16.04
C VAL A 83 9.69 6.92 -15.62
N ILE A 84 10.88 6.66 -15.09
CA ILE A 84 11.85 7.67 -14.71
C ILE A 84 13.20 7.37 -15.37
N ARG A 85 14.03 8.41 -15.51
CA ARG A 85 15.42 8.27 -15.96
C ARG A 85 16.33 8.40 -14.75
N LEU A 86 17.27 7.47 -14.62
CA LEU A 86 18.29 7.51 -13.60
C LEU A 86 19.42 8.47 -13.98
N PRO A 87 20.18 8.99 -13.00
CA PRO A 87 21.43 9.69 -13.27
C PRO A 87 22.39 8.82 -14.08
N GLU A 88 23.17 9.49 -14.92
CA GLU A 88 24.30 8.85 -15.60
C GLU A 88 25.21 8.18 -14.57
N ARG A 89 25.83 7.04 -14.92
CA ARG A 89 26.73 6.23 -14.06
C ARG A 89 26.03 5.37 -12.99
N THR A 90 24.70 5.38 -12.89
CA THR A 90 23.98 4.46 -11.99
C THR A 90 24.23 3.00 -12.39
N GLN A 91 24.68 2.18 -11.44
CA GLN A 91 24.88 0.73 -11.63
C GLN A 91 23.96 -0.10 -10.75
N THR A 92 23.66 0.39 -9.54
CA THR A 92 22.82 -0.31 -8.58
C THR A 92 21.66 0.58 -8.18
N VAL A 93 20.46 0.01 -8.13
CA VAL A 93 19.26 0.70 -7.66
C VAL A 93 18.65 -0.12 -6.54
N ILE A 94 18.29 0.56 -5.46
CA ILE A 94 17.73 -0.07 -4.26
C ILE A 94 16.38 0.58 -3.96
N VAL A 95 15.40 -0.26 -3.63
CA VAL A 95 14.11 0.16 -3.08
C VAL A 95 14.11 -0.11 -1.58
N GLY A 96 13.72 0.88 -0.78
CA GLY A 96 13.61 0.70 0.67
C GLY A 96 12.59 -0.37 1.06
N ASN A 97 11.36 -0.28 0.52
CA ASN A 97 10.30 -1.25 0.78
C ASN A 97 9.64 -1.78 -0.53
N PRO A 98 9.98 -3.01 -0.96
CA PRO A 98 9.42 -3.61 -2.17
C PRO A 98 7.92 -3.96 -2.07
N ALA A 99 7.33 -3.93 -0.87
CA ALA A 99 5.89 -4.11 -0.70
C ALA A 99 5.08 -2.84 -1.04
N ILE A 100 5.70 -1.66 -0.97
CA ILE A 100 5.07 -0.37 -1.32
C ILE A 100 5.23 -0.08 -2.81
N ALA A 101 6.47 -0.14 -3.31
CA ALA A 101 6.78 0.08 -4.71
C ALA A 101 7.81 -0.94 -5.19
N ASP A 102 7.78 -1.26 -6.47
CA ASP A 102 8.75 -2.14 -7.12
C ASP A 102 9.35 -1.44 -8.32
N LEU A 103 10.50 -1.92 -8.78
CA LEU A 103 11.14 -1.36 -9.97
C LEU A 103 11.67 -2.42 -10.91
N SER A 104 11.67 -2.07 -12.18
CA SER A 104 12.35 -2.82 -13.22
C SER A 104 13.30 -1.89 -13.95
N VAL A 105 14.59 -2.24 -13.95
CA VAL A 105 15.61 -1.49 -14.67
C VAL A 105 15.62 -1.95 -16.12
N GLN A 106 15.39 -1.00 -17.02
CA GLN A 106 15.44 -1.20 -18.45
C GLN A 106 16.81 -0.78 -18.99
N LYS A 107 17.08 -1.16 -20.24
CA LYS A 107 18.28 -0.71 -20.96
C LYS A 107 18.31 0.83 -21.03
N SER A 108 19.52 1.39 -21.07
CA SER A 108 19.76 2.83 -21.22
C SER A 108 19.36 3.70 -20.03
N GLY A 109 19.40 3.17 -18.80
CA GLY A 109 19.21 3.97 -17.58
C GLY A 109 17.76 4.39 -17.33
N ILE A 110 16.80 3.72 -17.98
CA ILE A 110 15.36 3.93 -17.75
C ILE A 110 14.91 2.96 -16.67
N VAL A 111 14.14 3.44 -15.71
CA VAL A 111 13.52 2.60 -14.67
C VAL A 111 12.02 2.75 -14.72
N VAL A 112 11.34 1.61 -14.65
CA VAL A 112 9.90 1.54 -14.52
C VAL A 112 9.59 1.28 -13.05
N VAL A 113 9.03 2.27 -12.35
CA VAL A 113 8.62 2.17 -10.95
C VAL A 113 7.14 1.86 -10.90
N THR A 114 6.73 0.82 -10.17
CA THR A 114 5.33 0.38 -10.07
C THR A 114 4.86 0.48 -8.61
N GLY A 115 3.77 1.21 -8.37
CA GLY A 115 3.16 1.28 -7.04
C GLY A 115 2.36 0.01 -6.75
N LYS A 116 2.72 -0.72 -5.68
CA LYS A 116 2.05 -1.95 -5.24
C LYS A 116 1.07 -1.73 -4.09
N SER A 117 1.46 -0.91 -3.11
CA SER A 117 0.65 -0.61 -1.93
C SER A 117 0.77 0.86 -1.54
N TYR A 118 -0.23 1.37 -0.84
CA TYR A 118 -0.21 2.73 -0.31
C TYR A 118 0.95 2.93 0.68
N GLY A 119 1.57 4.09 0.60
CA GLY A 119 2.61 4.50 1.54
C GLY A 119 3.70 5.33 0.89
N SER A 120 4.78 5.50 1.64
CA SER A 120 5.97 6.19 1.17
C SER A 120 7.19 5.29 1.36
N THR A 121 8.05 5.25 0.35
CA THR A 121 9.33 4.55 0.41
C THR A 121 10.40 5.38 -0.30
N ASN A 122 11.64 4.91 -0.35
CA ASN A 122 12.73 5.59 -1.02
C ASN A 122 13.36 4.72 -2.11
N LEU A 123 13.90 5.40 -3.11
CA LEU A 123 14.71 4.86 -4.18
C LEU A 123 16.11 5.44 -4.07
N ILE A 124 17.10 4.56 -4.02
CA ILE A 124 18.50 4.94 -3.90
C ILE A 124 19.23 4.45 -5.14
N ALA A 125 19.92 5.35 -5.82
CA ALA A 125 20.78 5.05 -6.96
C ALA A 125 22.25 5.16 -6.55
N LEU A 126 23.02 4.11 -6.81
CA LEU A 126 24.44 4.03 -6.51
C LEU A 126 25.28 3.86 -7.78
N ASP A 127 26.50 4.39 -7.75
CA ASP A 127 27.52 4.11 -8.77
C ASP A 127 28.21 2.74 -8.54
N GLY A 128 29.11 2.36 -9.44
CA GLY A 128 29.87 1.11 -9.34
C GLY A 128 30.89 1.04 -8.21
N THR A 129 31.16 2.16 -7.55
CA THR A 129 32.03 2.24 -6.36
C THR A 129 31.22 2.25 -5.05
N GLY A 130 29.89 2.23 -5.14
CA GLY A 130 28.99 2.25 -4.00
C GLY A 130 28.66 3.65 -3.48
N ASN A 131 29.06 4.73 -4.17
CA ASN A 131 28.67 6.08 -3.78
C ASN A 131 27.21 6.34 -4.16
N MET A 132 26.50 7.06 -3.29
CA MET A 132 25.14 7.50 -3.56
C MET A 132 25.13 8.63 -4.59
N LEU A 133 24.48 8.37 -5.72
CA LEU A 133 24.29 9.34 -6.80
C LEU A 133 23.01 10.15 -6.61
N ALA A 134 21.94 9.49 -6.19
CA ALA A 134 20.65 10.13 -5.94
C ALA A 134 19.82 9.35 -4.93
N GLU A 135 19.00 10.08 -4.19
CA GLU A 135 17.93 9.54 -3.37
C GLU A 135 16.62 10.23 -3.76
N SER A 136 15.57 9.46 -3.98
CA SER A 136 14.24 9.97 -4.28
C SER A 136 13.20 9.30 -3.40
N LEU A 137 12.25 10.10 -2.93
CA LEU A 137 11.16 9.63 -2.09
C LEU A 137 9.97 9.27 -2.98
N VAL A 138 9.46 8.05 -2.88
CA VAL A 138 8.36 7.51 -3.67
C VAL A 138 7.10 7.50 -2.84
N ASN A 139 6.10 8.28 -3.24
CA ASN A 139 4.79 8.26 -2.61
C ASN A 139 3.82 7.48 -3.50
N VAL A 140 3.24 6.41 -2.95
CA VAL A 140 2.24 5.61 -3.64
C VAL A 140 0.85 6.03 -3.17
N VAL A 141 0.10 6.63 -4.08
CA VAL A 141 -1.21 7.25 -3.80
C VAL A 141 -2.35 6.55 -4.55
N GLY A 142 -3.58 6.79 -4.09
CA GLY A 142 -4.79 6.26 -4.73
C GLY A 142 -5.03 6.83 -6.11
N GLN A 143 -5.69 6.04 -6.95
CA GLN A 143 -6.25 6.57 -8.18
C GLN A 143 -7.43 7.47 -7.83
N THR A 144 -7.31 8.76 -8.15
CA THR A 144 -8.36 9.75 -7.90
C THR A 144 -9.23 10.00 -9.12
N ASP A 145 -8.70 9.77 -10.32
CA ASP A 145 -9.42 10.04 -11.56
C ASP A 145 -10.42 8.91 -11.88
N GLY A 146 -11.68 9.29 -12.09
CA GLY A 146 -12.72 8.34 -12.50
C GLY A 146 -12.99 7.24 -11.49
N MET A 147 -12.68 7.44 -10.21
CA MET A 147 -12.89 6.45 -9.15
C MET A 147 -13.98 6.90 -8.17
N LEU A 148 -14.93 6.02 -7.91
CA LEU A 148 -15.98 6.21 -6.90
C LEU A 148 -15.77 5.21 -5.77
N VAL A 149 -15.71 5.70 -4.54
CA VAL A 149 -15.68 4.86 -3.34
C VAL A 149 -16.99 5.00 -2.61
N VAL A 150 -17.66 3.87 -2.36
CA VAL A 150 -18.89 3.82 -1.57
C VAL A 150 -18.55 3.21 -0.21
N GLN A 151 -18.76 4.00 0.85
CA GLN A 151 -18.55 3.59 2.23
C GLN A 151 -19.88 3.35 2.93
N ARG A 152 -20.09 2.14 3.46
CA ARG A 152 -21.28 1.75 4.23
C ARG A 152 -20.81 1.16 5.56
N ALA A 153 -20.81 1.98 6.62
CA ALA A 153 -20.18 1.61 7.89
C ALA A 153 -18.72 1.17 7.71
N PHE A 154 -18.40 -0.10 7.94
CA PHE A 154 -17.06 -0.67 7.73
C PHE A 154 -16.88 -1.33 6.35
N ASP A 155 -17.95 -1.38 5.54
CA ASP A 155 -17.92 -1.94 4.20
C ASP A 155 -17.57 -0.89 3.16
N ARG A 156 -16.35 -1.00 2.62
CA ARG A 156 -15.86 -0.20 1.50
C ARG A 156 -15.99 -0.96 0.20
N ALA A 157 -16.53 -0.32 -0.82
CA ALA A 157 -16.51 -0.81 -2.21
C ALA A 157 -15.98 0.28 -3.15
N SER A 158 -15.12 -0.11 -4.08
CA SER A 158 -14.52 0.78 -5.07
C SER A 158 -15.07 0.51 -6.47
N TYR A 159 -15.25 1.57 -7.26
CA TYR A 159 -15.78 1.52 -8.62
C TYR A 159 -14.94 2.38 -9.56
N SER A 160 -14.72 1.90 -10.78
CA SER A 160 -14.12 2.68 -11.86
C SER A 160 -15.22 3.18 -12.80
N CYS A 161 -15.29 4.49 -13.02
CA CYS A 161 -16.37 5.18 -13.70
C CYS A 161 -15.87 5.83 -14.99
N ASN A 162 -16.33 5.32 -16.13
CA ASN A 162 -16.14 5.97 -17.43
C ASN A 162 -17.11 5.39 -18.49
N PRO A 163 -18.24 6.03 -18.82
CA PRO A 163 -19.07 6.98 -18.05
C PRO A 163 -19.99 6.29 -17.02
N VAL A 164 -20.15 4.97 -17.12
CA VAL A 164 -20.88 4.14 -16.14
C VAL A 164 -19.87 3.52 -15.17
N CYS A 165 -20.22 3.46 -13.89
CA CYS A 165 -19.38 2.88 -12.85
C CYS A 165 -19.44 1.35 -12.88
N GLN A 166 -18.27 0.72 -12.97
CA GLN A 166 -18.10 -0.73 -12.90
C GLN A 166 -17.35 -1.10 -11.61
N PRO A 167 -17.66 -2.25 -10.98
CA PRO A 167 -16.91 -2.77 -9.83
C PRO A 167 -15.42 -2.86 -10.13
N THR A 168 -14.59 -2.47 -9.16
CA THR A 168 -13.14 -2.68 -9.23
C THR A 168 -12.59 -3.05 -7.88
N VAL A 169 -11.45 -3.73 -7.88
CA VAL A 169 -10.79 -4.19 -6.67
C VAL A 169 -9.71 -3.20 -6.27
N ASN A 170 -9.80 -2.63 -5.07
CA ASN A 170 -8.78 -1.76 -4.50
C ASN A 170 -8.33 -2.21 -3.12
N LEU A 171 -7.10 -1.83 -2.77
CA LEU A 171 -6.60 -2.01 -1.41
C LEU A 171 -7.46 -1.19 -0.44
N GLY A 172 -7.96 -1.88 0.59
CA GLY A 172 -8.83 -1.32 1.62
C GLY A 172 -10.33 -1.49 1.37
N ASP A 173 -10.76 -2.12 0.26
CA ASP A 173 -12.14 -2.59 0.11
C ASP A 173 -12.48 -3.69 1.14
N SER A 174 -13.77 -3.88 1.45
CA SER A 174 -14.17 -4.89 2.42
C SER A 174 -13.82 -6.29 1.94
N ASN A 175 -13.47 -7.18 2.87
CA ASN A 175 -12.98 -8.51 2.52
C ASN A 175 -13.99 -9.32 1.68
N ALA A 176 -15.29 -9.17 1.96
CA ALA A 176 -16.34 -9.82 1.17
C ALA A 176 -16.34 -9.30 -0.28
N TYR A 177 -16.47 -7.98 -0.46
CA TYR A 177 -16.50 -7.34 -1.79
C TYR A 177 -15.24 -7.65 -2.62
N PHE A 178 -14.08 -7.58 -1.97
CA PHE A 178 -12.78 -7.82 -2.57
C PHE A 178 -12.64 -9.26 -3.09
N ASN A 179 -13.02 -10.26 -2.29
CA ASN A 179 -12.93 -11.66 -2.69
C ASN A 179 -13.95 -12.01 -3.77
N ASP A 180 -15.18 -11.50 -3.68
CA ASP A 180 -16.22 -11.75 -4.68
C ASP A 180 -15.85 -11.17 -6.05
N THR A 181 -15.43 -9.89 -6.08
CA THR A 181 -15.06 -9.21 -7.32
C THR A 181 -13.80 -9.83 -7.94
N ARG A 182 -12.82 -10.22 -7.12
CA ARG A 182 -11.63 -10.95 -7.60
C ARG A 182 -12.02 -12.30 -8.21
N ALA A 183 -12.85 -13.09 -7.54
CA ALA A 183 -13.24 -14.40 -8.02
C ALA A 183 -13.91 -14.32 -9.41
N GLN A 184 -14.73 -13.29 -9.64
CA GLN A 184 -15.32 -13.02 -10.95
C GLN A 184 -14.27 -12.69 -12.01
N ALA A 185 -13.29 -11.83 -11.68
CA ALA A 185 -12.21 -11.46 -12.59
C ALA A 185 -11.31 -12.66 -12.93
N ASP A 186 -10.96 -13.49 -11.94
CA ASP A 186 -10.14 -14.69 -12.14
C ASP A 186 -10.86 -15.71 -13.02
N ALA A 187 -12.16 -15.94 -12.80
CA ALA A 187 -12.96 -16.81 -13.64
C ALA A 187 -12.98 -16.31 -15.09
N ASN A 188 -13.17 -15.00 -15.30
CA ASN A 188 -13.10 -14.39 -16.64
C ASN A 188 -11.72 -14.59 -17.29
N ASN A 189 -10.64 -14.43 -16.54
CA ASN A 189 -9.28 -14.61 -17.05
C ASN A 189 -9.01 -16.07 -17.47
N GLN A 190 -9.54 -17.06 -16.74
CA GLN A 190 -9.43 -18.47 -17.12
C GLN A 190 -10.12 -18.78 -18.45
N PHE A 191 -11.26 -18.15 -18.74
CA PHE A 191 -11.91 -18.27 -20.05
C PHE A 191 -11.10 -17.59 -21.18
N ALA A 192 -10.34 -16.54 -20.86
CA ALA A 192 -9.52 -15.84 -21.85
C ALA A 192 -8.25 -16.63 -22.23
N ILE A 193 -7.64 -17.32 -21.26
CA ILE A 193 -6.37 -18.06 -21.45
C ILE A 193 -6.58 -19.46 -22.03
N SER A 194 -7.80 -20.00 -21.97
CA SER A 194 -8.11 -21.35 -22.49
C SER A 194 -8.37 -21.42 -24.00
N ARG A 195 -7.90 -20.43 -24.78
CA ARG A 195 -7.98 -20.39 -26.25
C ARG A 195 -6.63 -20.54 -26.92
#